data_AF-A0A060BW31-F1
#
_entry.id   AF-A0A060BW31-F1
#
_cell.length_a   1.000
_cell.length_b   1.000
_cell.length_c   1.000
_cell.angle_alpha   90.00
_cell.angle_beta   90.00
_cell.angle_gamma   90.00
#
_symmetry.space_group_name_H-M   'P 1'
#
loop_
_entity.id
_entity.type
_entity.pdbx_description
1 polymer ?
#
loop_
_entity_poly.entity_id
_entity_poly.type
_entity_poly.pdbx_seq_one_letter_code
_entity_poly.pdbx_strand_id
1 'polypeptide(L)'
;LNLFYPELSGVVQPLSGEYAGRRRALESSTFYSGYGVETGMLIDIFERYGLSAIAQVDLMERVHHNQPLGALSKMSFAIAQVVMQRLEKRTGAQMLLDVNKTMKLINNNNEGYYLTVEEIAERDAV
;
A
#
# COMPACT_ATOMS: atom_id res chain seq x y z
N LEU A 1 4.87 -7.78 -0.88
CA LEU A 1 5.98 -7.78 -1.85
C LEU A 1 6.56 -9.17 -2.04
N ASN A 2 7.28 -9.76 -1.08
CA ASN A 2 7.89 -11.12 -1.21
C ASN A 2 7.03 -12.17 -1.95
N LEU A 3 5.73 -12.24 -1.65
CA LEU A 3 4.82 -13.22 -2.25
C LEU A 3 4.46 -12.97 -3.73
N PHE A 4 4.31 -11.70 -4.13
CA PHE A 4 3.71 -11.32 -5.44
C PHE A 4 4.63 -10.47 -6.32
N TYR A 5 5.66 -9.86 -5.71
CA TYR A 5 6.67 -8.98 -6.30
C TYR A 5 8.03 -9.25 -5.62
N PRO A 6 8.57 -10.48 -5.73
CA PRO A 6 9.82 -10.86 -5.09
C PRO A 6 11.02 -10.00 -5.53
N GLU A 7 10.97 -9.43 -6.74
CA GLU A 7 11.99 -8.50 -7.25
C GLU A 7 12.11 -7.23 -6.39
N LEU A 8 11.02 -6.84 -5.70
CA LEU A 8 10.97 -5.71 -4.78
C LEU A 8 11.25 -6.09 -3.32
N SER A 9 11.55 -7.36 -3.03
CA SER A 9 11.79 -7.84 -1.65
C SER A 9 13.02 -7.23 -0.99
N GLY A 10 13.97 -6.70 -1.77
CA GLY A 10 15.16 -6.00 -1.28
C GLY A 10 14.93 -4.53 -0.90
N VAL A 11 13.72 -3.99 -1.07
CA VAL A 11 13.39 -2.63 -0.64
C VAL A 11 13.19 -2.62 0.87
N VAL A 12 14.04 -1.86 1.58
CA VAL A 12 14.12 -1.82 3.05
C VAL A 12 12.90 -1.15 3.65
N GLN A 13 12.45 -0.03 3.08
CA GLN A 13 11.29 0.74 3.56
C GLN A 13 10.30 1.00 2.41
N PRO A 14 9.51 -0.01 1.99
CA PRO A 14 8.59 0.12 0.85
C PRO A 14 7.38 1.04 1.13
N LEU A 15 7.16 1.43 2.39
CA LEU A 15 6.10 2.33 2.84
C LEU A 15 6.66 3.67 3.35
N SER A 16 7.91 3.99 3.03
CA SER A 16 8.53 5.27 3.40
C SER A 16 7.76 6.44 2.80
N GLY A 17 7.43 7.45 3.61
CA GLY A 17 6.90 8.72 3.12
C GLY A 17 7.99 9.63 2.53
N GLU A 18 9.25 9.31 2.80
CA GLU A 18 10.40 10.01 2.27
C GLU A 18 10.89 9.33 0.98
N TYR A 19 10.59 9.94 -0.16
CA TYR A 19 11.04 9.51 -1.47
C TYR A 19 11.17 10.69 -2.43
N ALA A 20 11.92 10.49 -3.51
CA ALA A 20 12.04 11.44 -4.60
C ALA A 20 11.99 10.69 -5.94
N GLY A 21 11.41 11.33 -6.94
CA GLY A 21 11.27 10.78 -8.27
C GLY A 21 11.36 11.86 -9.33
N ARG A 22 11.74 11.47 -10.55
CA ARG A 22 11.63 12.37 -11.71
C ARG A 22 10.15 12.63 -11.97
N ARG A 23 9.77 13.88 -12.21
CA ARG A 23 8.39 14.28 -12.55
C ARG A 23 7.71 13.33 -13.53
N ARG A 24 8.35 13.07 -14.68
CA ARG A 24 7.82 12.17 -15.73
C ARG A 24 7.47 10.76 -15.25
N ALA A 25 8.19 10.26 -14.25
CA ALA A 25 7.97 8.93 -13.70
C ALA A 25 6.79 8.97 -12.72
N LEU A 26 6.76 9.98 -11.85
CA LEU A 26 5.67 10.20 -10.90
C LEU A 26 4.33 10.45 -11.63
N GLU A 27 4.30 11.31 -12.64
CA GLU A 27 3.09 11.58 -13.44
C GLU A 27 2.56 10.36 -14.21
N SER A 28 3.38 9.32 -14.38
CA SER A 28 2.97 8.08 -15.03
C SER A 28 2.45 7.01 -14.06
N SER A 29 2.63 7.22 -12.76
CA SER A 29 2.16 6.34 -11.70
C SER A 29 0.74 6.74 -11.27
N THR A 30 -0.05 5.76 -10.84
CA THR A 30 -1.33 6.07 -10.18
C THR A 30 -1.07 6.53 -8.76
N PHE A 31 -1.63 7.68 -8.39
CA PHE A 31 -1.68 8.09 -6.99
C PHE A 31 -2.95 7.55 -6.35
N TYR A 32 -2.81 6.95 -5.18
CA TYR A 32 -3.94 6.56 -4.36
C TYR A 32 -4.18 7.64 -3.29
N SER A 33 -5.44 7.87 -2.92
CA SER A 33 -5.77 8.88 -1.92
C SER A 33 -5.43 8.48 -0.48
N GLY A 34 -5.19 7.19 -0.23
CA GLY A 34 -4.93 6.65 1.10
C GLY A 34 -3.58 5.95 1.22
N TYR A 35 -3.53 4.95 2.09
CA TYR A 35 -2.29 4.30 2.56
C TYR A 35 -1.64 3.38 1.53
N GLY A 36 -2.30 3.17 0.39
CA GLY A 36 -1.77 2.37 -0.71
C GLY A 36 -0.82 3.13 -1.64
N VAL A 37 -0.65 4.44 -1.48
CA VAL A 37 0.07 5.28 -2.45
C VAL A 37 1.54 4.90 -2.61
N GLU A 38 2.29 4.70 -1.52
CA GLU A 38 3.70 4.32 -1.60
C GLU A 38 3.89 2.96 -2.28
N THR A 39 3.09 1.97 -1.89
CA THR A 39 3.19 0.61 -2.46
C THR A 39 2.78 0.59 -3.93
N GLY A 40 1.69 1.28 -4.27
CA GLY A 40 1.21 1.39 -5.64
C GLY A 40 2.24 2.06 -6.55
N MET A 41 2.79 3.18 -6.10
CA MET A 41 3.84 3.90 -6.83
C MET A 41 5.10 3.04 -7.00
N LEU A 42 5.55 2.35 -5.96
CA LEU A 42 6.73 1.47 -6.04
C LEU A 42 6.53 0.36 -7.09
N ILE A 43 5.35 -0.29 -7.09
CA ILE A 43 4.99 -1.31 -8.08
C ILE A 43 4.93 -0.70 -9.49
N ASP A 44 4.31 0.46 -9.66
CA ASP A 44 4.19 1.12 -10.96
C ASP A 44 5.55 1.50 -11.57
N ILE A 45 6.44 2.04 -10.75
CA ILE A 45 7.80 2.38 -11.19
C ILE A 45 8.56 1.11 -11.58
N PHE A 46 8.44 0.04 -10.80
CA PHE A 46 9.06 -1.24 -11.12
C PHE A 46 8.53 -1.84 -12.42
N GLU A 47 7.21 -1.92 -12.59
CA GLU A 47 6.61 -2.51 -13.79
C GLU A 47 6.92 -1.71 -15.07
N ARG A 48 7.06 -0.38 -14.97
CA ARG A 48 7.35 0.48 -16.12
C ARG A 48 8.83 0.64 -16.45
N TYR A 49 9.69 0.73 -15.44
CA TYR A 49 11.09 1.12 -15.59
C TYR A 49 12.10 0.07 -15.09
N GLY A 50 11.62 -1.00 -14.45
CA GLY A 50 12.43 -2.07 -13.91
C GLY A 50 13.18 -1.70 -12.62
N LEU A 51 13.75 -2.72 -11.98
CA LEU A 51 14.46 -2.57 -10.70
C LEU A 51 15.64 -1.58 -10.77
N SER A 52 16.32 -1.51 -11.93
CA SER A 52 17.45 -0.60 -12.14
C SER A 52 17.10 0.90 -12.03
N ALA A 53 15.80 1.24 -12.09
CA ALA A 53 15.33 2.61 -11.91
C ALA A 53 15.10 3.00 -10.44
N ILE A 54 15.26 2.05 -9.51
CA ILE A 54 15.01 2.23 -8.08
C ILE A 54 16.34 2.21 -7.34
N ALA A 55 16.57 3.24 -6.53
CA ALA A 55 17.70 3.33 -5.61
C ALA A 55 17.20 3.57 -4.18
N GLN A 56 18.02 3.22 -3.20
CA GLN A 56 17.73 3.42 -1.78
C GLN A 56 18.84 4.23 -1.15
N VAL A 57 18.49 5.14 -0.25
CA VAL A 57 19.43 5.98 0.49
C VAL A 57 19.13 5.84 1.97
N ASP A 58 20.16 5.62 2.77
CA ASP A 58 20.06 5.58 4.23
C ASP A 58 19.89 7.01 4.78
N LEU A 59 18.79 7.25 5.49
CA LEU A 59 18.48 8.53 6.15
C LEU A 59 18.92 8.56 7.62
N MET A 60 19.64 7.53 8.08
CA MET A 60 20.08 7.33 9.46
C MET A 60 18.91 7.17 10.43
N GLU A 61 18.42 8.26 11.00
CA GLU A 61 17.38 8.23 12.02
C GLU A 61 16.08 8.85 11.53
N ARG A 62 15.00 8.10 11.68
CA ARG A 62 13.64 8.58 11.44
C ARG A 62 12.77 8.26 12.65
N VAL A 63 12.35 9.30 13.36
CA VAL A 63 11.39 9.17 14.48
C VAL A 63 10.02 9.58 13.99
N HIS A 64 9.04 8.70 14.10
CA HIS A 64 7.63 8.98 13.77
C HIS A 64 6.72 8.60 14.94
N HIS A 65 5.50 9.13 14.93
CA HIS A 65 4.50 8.75 15.91
C HIS A 65 4.01 7.31 15.66
N ASN A 66 3.79 6.55 16.73
CA ASN A 66 3.22 5.22 16.64
C ASN A 66 1.70 5.31 16.52
N GLN A 67 1.16 4.76 15.43
CA GLN A 67 -0.28 4.71 15.21
C GLN A 67 -0.93 3.64 16.10
N PRO A 68 -2.17 3.84 16.56
CA PRO A 68 -2.90 2.80 17.29
C PRO A 68 -3.15 1.59 16.38
N LEU A 69 -3.29 0.40 16.98
CA LEU A 69 -3.45 -0.85 16.25
C LEU A 69 -4.60 -0.82 15.24
N GLY A 70 -5.75 -0.22 15.61
CA GLY A 70 -6.89 -0.09 14.70
C GLY A 70 -6.57 0.75 13.45
N ALA A 71 -5.72 1.78 13.57
CA ALA A 71 -5.26 2.53 12.41
C ALA A 71 -4.34 1.66 11.54
N LEU A 72 -3.37 0.95 12.13
CA LEU A 72 -2.48 0.04 11.40
C LEU A 72 -3.23 -1.07 10.67
N SER A 73 -4.28 -1.63 11.28
CA SER A 73 -5.16 -2.61 10.64
C SER A 73 -5.82 -2.06 9.37
N LYS A 74 -6.32 -0.82 9.43
CA LYS A 74 -6.91 -0.15 8.26
C LYS A 74 -5.87 0.12 7.17
N MET A 75 -4.68 0.59 7.54
CA MET A 75 -3.57 0.81 6.61
C MET A 75 -3.17 -0.48 5.89
N SER A 76 -3.00 -1.58 6.64
CA SER A 76 -2.64 -2.88 6.07
C SER A 76 -3.69 -3.39 5.09
N PHE A 77 -4.97 -3.18 5.37
CA PHE A 77 -6.06 -3.58 4.49
C PHE A 77 -6.06 -2.80 3.18
N ALA A 78 -5.88 -1.48 3.24
CA ALA A 78 -5.72 -0.62 2.08
C ALA A 78 -4.51 -1.01 1.20
N ILE A 79 -3.36 -1.26 1.82
CA ILE A 79 -2.15 -1.71 1.10
C ILE A 79 -2.41 -3.05 0.40
N ALA A 80 -3.08 -3.99 1.07
CA ALA A 80 -3.41 -5.28 0.48
C ALA A 80 -4.35 -5.14 -0.74
N GLN A 81 -5.34 -4.23 -0.67
CA GLN A 81 -6.20 -3.94 -1.82
C GLN A 81 -5.39 -3.41 -3.02
N VAL A 82 -4.46 -2.48 -2.80
CA VAL A 82 -3.61 -1.94 -3.88
C VAL A 82 -2.73 -3.03 -4.50
N VAL A 83 -2.09 -3.87 -3.68
CA VAL A 83 -1.28 -4.99 -4.18
C VAL A 83 -2.13 -5.92 -5.04
N MET A 84 -3.35 -6.23 -4.61
CA MET A 84 -4.25 -7.10 -5.37
C MET A 84 -4.65 -6.45 -6.70
N GLN A 85 -4.99 -5.15 -6.70
CA GLN A 85 -5.34 -4.41 -7.92
C GLN A 85 -4.20 -4.40 -8.94
N ARG A 86 -2.95 -4.26 -8.48
CA ARG A 86 -1.78 -4.32 -9.37
C ARG A 86 -1.54 -5.73 -9.89
N LEU A 87 -1.68 -6.74 -9.03
CA LEU A 87 -1.52 -8.14 -9.43
C LEU A 87 -2.50 -8.54 -10.53
N GLU A 88 -3.74 -8.07 -10.46
CA GLU A 88 -4.73 -8.29 -11.52
C GLU A 88 -4.38 -7.63 -12.83
N LYS A 89 -4.00 -6.34 -12.78
CA LYS A 89 -3.55 -5.63 -13.98
C LYS A 89 -2.36 -6.34 -14.64
N ARG A 90 -1.42 -6.86 -13.83
CA ARG A 90 -0.25 -7.60 -14.31
C ARG A 90 -0.58 -8.97 -14.89
N THR A 91 -1.52 -9.70 -14.29
CA THR A 91 -1.85 -11.10 -14.67
C THR A 91 -2.99 -11.20 -15.68
N GLY A 92 -3.79 -10.15 -15.84
CA GLY A 92 -5.04 -10.18 -16.60
C GLY A 92 -6.15 -10.98 -15.92
N ALA A 93 -5.92 -11.51 -14.70
CA ALA A 93 -6.92 -12.24 -13.95
C ALA A 93 -7.92 -11.27 -13.31
N GLN A 94 -9.22 -11.52 -13.47
CA GLN A 94 -10.26 -10.82 -12.73
C GLN A 94 -10.48 -11.54 -11.40
N MET A 95 -9.85 -11.09 -10.31
CA MET A 95 -10.01 -11.64 -8.96
C MET A 95 -10.81 -10.70 -8.01
N LEU A 96 -11.03 -9.43 -8.36
CA LEU A 96 -11.40 -8.32 -7.48
C LEU A 96 -12.85 -7.87 -7.67
N LEU A 97 -13.58 -8.46 -8.62
CA LEU A 97 -14.98 -8.12 -8.84
C LEU A 97 -15.84 -8.32 -7.57
N ASP A 98 -15.38 -9.13 -6.61
CA ASP A 98 -16.06 -9.41 -5.33
C ASP A 98 -15.20 -9.23 -4.07
N VAL A 99 -14.11 -8.46 -4.11
CA VAL A 99 -13.31 -8.26 -2.88
C VAL A 99 -13.98 -7.26 -1.96
N ASN A 100 -14.10 -7.66 -0.71
CA ASN A 100 -14.73 -6.87 0.34
C ASN A 100 -14.03 -5.51 0.50
N LYS A 101 -14.78 -4.42 0.39
CA LYS A 101 -14.31 -3.05 0.67
C LYS A 101 -14.53 -2.63 2.12
N THR A 102 -15.10 -3.52 2.93
CA THR A 102 -15.36 -3.29 4.34
C THR A 102 -14.44 -4.15 5.20
N MET A 103 -13.95 -3.55 6.28
CA MET A 103 -13.15 -4.22 7.29
C MET A 103 -13.94 -4.28 8.60
N LYS A 104 -13.96 -5.46 9.23
CA LYS A 104 -14.45 -5.62 10.59
C LYS A 104 -13.29 -5.33 11.55
N LEU A 105 -13.44 -4.35 12.42
CA LEU A 105 -12.49 -4.01 13.47
C LEU A 105 -12.99 -4.56 14.80
N ILE A 106 -12.10 -5.21 15.53
CA ILE A 106 -12.36 -5.70 16.89
C ILE A 106 -12.00 -4.57 17.86
N ASN A 107 -12.97 -4.13 18.63
CA ASN A 107 -12.80 -3.14 19.69
C ASN A 107 -13.11 -3.79 21.05
N ASN A 108 -12.63 -3.17 22.11
CA ASN A 108 -12.94 -3.58 23.47
C ASN A 108 -13.48 -2.41 24.30
N ASN A 109 -14.33 -2.72 25.26
CA ASN A 109 -14.78 -1.81 26.32
C ASN A 109 -14.83 -2.59 27.65
N ASN A 110 -15.32 -1.93 28.71
CA ASN A 110 -15.46 -2.56 30.03
C ASN A 110 -16.45 -3.74 30.07
N GLU A 111 -17.27 -3.92 29.02
CA GLU A 111 -18.30 -4.95 28.91
C GLU A 111 -17.90 -6.13 27.99
N GLY A 112 -16.75 -6.02 27.28
CA GLY A 112 -16.22 -7.09 26.43
C GLY A 112 -15.71 -6.59 25.07
N TYR A 113 -15.74 -7.49 24.08
CA TYR A 113 -15.35 -7.19 22.69
C TYR A 113 -16.57 -6.94 21.82
N TYR A 114 -16.46 -5.99 20.89
CA TYR A 114 -17.49 -5.71 19.88
C TYR A 114 -16.86 -5.41 18.52
N LEU A 115 -17.67 -5.54 17.46
CA LEU A 115 -17.23 -5.31 16.08
C LEU A 115 -17.76 -3.98 15.56
N THR A 116 -16.89 -3.20 14.92
CA THR A 116 -17.30 -2.11 14.03
C THR A 116 -16.97 -2.48 12.59
N VAL A 117 -17.79 -1.99 11.65
CA VAL A 117 -17.56 -2.19 10.22
C VAL A 117 -17.18 -0.83 9.63
N GLU A 118 -16.01 -0.77 9.02
CA GLU A 118 -15.50 0.42 8.36
C GLU A 118 -15.37 0.15 6.87
N GLU A 119 -15.83 1.07 6.03
CA GLU A 119 -15.52 1.04 4.60
C GLU A 119 -14.11 1.61 4.38
N ILE A 120 -13.26 0.81 3.76
CA ILE A 120 -11.90 1.18 3.38
C ILE A 120 -11.82 0.93 1.88
N ALA A 121 -12.10 1.97 1.13
CA ALA A 121 -12.01 1.96 -0.32
C ALA A 121 -10.88 2.91 -0.74
N GLU A 122 -9.78 2.33 -1.19
CA GLU A 122 -8.76 3.10 -1.91
C GLU A 122 -9.33 3.57 -3.25
N ARG A 123 -9.17 4.86 -3.54
CA ARG A 123 -9.61 5.51 -4.78
C ARG A 123 -8.39 6.08 -5.47
N ASP A 124 -8.40 6.02 -6.80
CA ASP A 124 -7.42 6.72 -7.62
C ASP A 124 -7.59 8.24 -7.38
N ALA A 125 -6.51 8.91 -7.00
CA ALA A 125 -6.43 10.35 -6.86
C ALA A 125 -6.22 10.97 -8.25
N VAL A 126 -7.32 11.03 -9.02
CA VAL A 126 -7.55 11.75 -10.30
C VAL A 126 -6.42 11.67 -11.33
#